data_AF-A0A959UZI9-F1
#
_entry.id   AF-A0A959UZI9-F1
#
_cell.length_a   1.000
_cell.length_b   1.000
_cell.length_c   1.000
_cell.angle_alpha   90.00
_cell.angle_beta   90.00
_cell.angle_gamma   90.00
#
_symmetry.space_group_name_H-M   'P 1'
#
loop_
_entity.id
_entity.type
_entity.pdbx_description
1 polymer ?
#
loop_
_entity_poly.entity_id
_entity_poly.type
_entity_poly.pdbx_seq_one_letter_code
_entity_poly.pdbx_strand_id
1 'polypeptide(L)'
;YGALEPPMREDMVPRPEDPYGVARLAVEMDLHAARHMFGLDYVVFRPHNVYGEYQNIGDRYRNVVGIFMNQLMQGQPLSVFGDGQQQRAFTYIGDIAPIIARSAETPAA
;
A
#
# COMPACT_ATOMS: atom_id res chain seq x y z
N TYR A 1 6.43 7.46 -2.59
CA TYR A 1 6.74 7.35 -1.14
C TYR A 1 6.87 8.75 -0.57
N GLY A 2 6.13 9.07 0.51
CA GLY A 2 6.15 10.37 1.20
C GLY A 2 5.24 11.45 0.62
N ALA A 3 5.45 12.71 1.01
CA ALA A 3 4.63 13.86 0.63
C ALA A 3 4.84 14.29 -0.83
N LEU A 4 4.12 13.61 -1.73
CA LEU A 4 3.98 13.97 -3.13
C LEU A 4 2.61 14.60 -3.38
N GLU A 5 2.54 15.54 -4.32
CA GLU A 5 1.28 16.16 -4.73
C GLU A 5 0.46 15.18 -5.58
N PRO A 6 -0.82 14.91 -5.23
CA PRO A 6 -1.71 14.11 -6.06
C PRO A 6 -2.02 14.79 -7.42
N PRO A 7 -2.31 14.02 -8.49
CA PRO A 7 -2.28 12.57 -8.54
C PRO A 7 -0.85 12.02 -8.59
N MET A 8 -0.55 11.05 -7.73
CA MET A 8 0.75 10.40 -7.70
C MET A 8 0.93 9.53 -8.95
N ARG A 9 2.12 9.58 -9.54
CA ARG A 9 2.53 8.77 -10.70
C ARG A 9 3.84 8.05 -10.41
N GLU A 10 4.06 6.94 -11.10
CA GLU A 10 5.22 6.08 -10.88
C GLU A 10 6.56 6.72 -11.28
N ASP A 11 6.53 7.69 -12.20
CA ASP A 11 7.66 8.49 -12.68
C ASP A 11 8.09 9.60 -11.70
N MET A 12 7.31 9.85 -10.65
CA MET A 12 7.64 10.85 -9.65
C MET A 12 8.81 10.39 -8.76
N VAL A 13 9.73 11.32 -8.48
CA VAL A 13 10.87 11.08 -7.58
C VAL A 13 10.36 10.79 -6.17
N PRO A 14 10.63 9.61 -5.59
CA PRO A 14 10.18 9.30 -4.24
C PRO A 14 10.86 10.17 -3.17
N ARG A 15 10.11 10.55 -2.13
CA ARG A 15 10.58 11.34 -0.99
C ARG A 15 10.13 10.71 0.34
N PRO A 16 10.55 9.48 0.67
CA PRO A 16 10.04 8.77 1.86
C PRO A 16 10.26 9.58 3.14
N GLU A 17 9.26 9.59 4.02
CA GLU A 17 9.25 10.40 5.25
C GLU A 17 9.46 9.57 6.53
N ASP A 18 9.47 8.24 6.39
CA ASP A 18 9.62 7.31 7.49
C ASP A 18 10.50 6.12 7.10
N PRO A 19 10.99 5.34 8.09
CA PRO A 19 11.82 4.16 7.83
C PRO A 19 11.13 3.10 6.96
N TYR A 20 9.81 3.00 7.00
CA TYR A 20 9.05 2.05 6.20
C TYR A 20 9.11 2.41 4.71
N GLY A 21 8.88 3.69 4.37
CA GLY A 21 8.99 4.22 3.02
C GLY A 21 10.42 4.11 2.47
N VAL A 22 11.43 4.35 3.32
CA VAL A 22 12.85 4.16 2.95
C VAL A 22 13.12 2.69 2.61
N ALA A 23 12.68 1.75 3.46
CA ALA A 23 12.88 0.33 3.24
C ALA A 23 12.19 -0.17 1.96
N ARG A 24 10.98 0.33 1.66
CA ARG A 24 10.27 -0.01 0.41
C ARG A 24 11.00 0.48 -0.84
N LEU A 25 11.50 1.72 -0.80
CA LEU A 25 12.29 2.26 -1.91
C LEU A 25 13.60 1.49 -2.10
N ALA A 26 14.27 1.11 -1.02
CA ALA A 26 15.50 0.32 -1.08
C ALA A 26 15.29 -1.03 -1.80
N VAL A 27 14.16 -1.72 -1.53
CA VAL A 27 13.83 -2.96 -2.24
C VAL A 27 13.65 -2.74 -3.75
N GLU A 28 13.01 -1.64 -4.16
CA GLU A 28 12.86 -1.34 -5.60
C GLU A 28 14.21 -1.08 -6.28
N MET A 29 15.12 -0.39 -5.60
CA MET A 29 16.49 -0.17 -6.09
C MET A 29 17.26 -1.48 -6.21
N ASP A 30 17.12 -2.36 -5.23
CA ASP A 30 17.78 -3.68 -5.23
C ASP A 30 17.26 -4.58 -6.36
N LEU A 31 15.93 -4.62 -6.58
CA LEU A 31 15.33 -5.34 -7.71
C LEU A 31 15.84 -4.81 -9.06
N HIS A 32 15.96 -3.49 -9.21
CA HIS A 32 16.52 -2.88 -10.41
C HIS A 32 17.97 -3.30 -10.65
N ALA A 33 18.80 -3.27 -9.61
CA ALA A 33 20.20 -3.73 -9.67
C ALA A 33 20.28 -5.23 -10.00
N ALA A 34 19.46 -6.06 -9.37
CA ALA A 34 19.40 -7.50 -9.62
C ALA A 34 19.00 -7.84 -11.06
N ARG A 35 18.06 -7.09 -11.66
CA ARG A 35 17.75 -7.24 -13.10
C ARG A 35 18.94 -6.91 -13.98
N HIS A 36 19.62 -5.80 -13.70
CA HIS A 36 20.77 -5.36 -14.49
C HIS A 36 21.95 -6.35 -14.40
N MET A 37 22.21 -6.88 -13.20
CA MET A 37 23.36 -7.77 -12.95
C MET A 37 23.09 -9.23 -13.32
N PHE A 38 21.87 -9.71 -13.06
CA PHE A 38 21.56 -11.15 -13.10
C PHE A 38 20.37 -11.51 -14.00
N GLY A 39 19.73 -10.52 -14.63
CA GLY A 39 18.56 -10.76 -15.47
C GLY A 39 17.31 -11.15 -14.69
N LEU A 40 17.22 -10.88 -13.38
CA LEU A 40 16.03 -11.16 -12.57
C LEU A 40 14.82 -10.33 -13.05
N ASP A 41 13.79 -10.96 -13.59
CA ASP A 41 12.52 -10.29 -13.91
C ASP A 41 11.75 -9.98 -12.62
N TYR A 42 11.13 -8.78 -12.56
CA TYR A 42 10.38 -8.32 -11.40
C TYR A 42 9.24 -7.37 -11.81
N VAL A 43 8.22 -7.30 -10.95
CA VAL A 43 7.11 -6.35 -11.04
C VAL A 43 6.99 -5.65 -9.69
N VAL A 44 6.86 -4.32 -9.70
CA VAL A 44 6.70 -3.52 -8.47
C VAL A 44 5.25 -3.08 -8.32
N PHE A 45 4.61 -3.51 -7.24
CA PHE A 45 3.30 -3.02 -6.84
C PHE A 45 3.42 -1.99 -5.71
N ARG A 46 2.84 -0.80 -5.88
CA ARG A 46 2.76 0.27 -4.87
C ARG A 46 1.31 0.48 -4.41
N PRO A 47 0.68 -0.48 -3.70
CA PRO A 47 -0.73 -0.41 -3.35
C PRO A 47 -1.00 0.66 -2.28
N HIS A 48 -2.15 1.32 -2.38
CA HIS A 48 -2.60 2.35 -1.43
C HIS A 48 -3.82 1.86 -0.64
N ASN A 49 -3.72 1.94 0.70
CA ASN A 49 -4.76 1.58 1.68
C ASN A 49 -5.62 0.39 1.27
N VAL A 50 -5.00 -0.77 1.08
CA VAL A 50 -5.73 -2.00 0.75
C VAL A 50 -6.59 -2.42 1.93
N TYR A 51 -7.85 -2.73 1.68
CA TYR A 51 -8.82 -3.19 2.68
C TYR A 51 -9.61 -4.40 2.18
N GLY A 52 -10.21 -5.15 3.11
CA GLY A 52 -11.14 -6.23 2.79
C GLY A 52 -10.97 -7.45 3.71
N GLU A 53 -11.36 -8.60 3.20
CA GLU A 53 -11.34 -9.88 3.90
C GLU A 53 -9.93 -10.20 4.43
N TYR A 54 -9.89 -10.87 5.58
CA TYR A 54 -8.66 -11.29 6.28
C TYR A 54 -7.76 -10.15 6.78
N GLN A 55 -8.13 -8.88 6.58
CA GLN A 55 -7.46 -7.76 7.22
C GLN A 55 -7.54 -7.90 8.75
N ASN A 56 -6.40 -7.77 9.44
CA ASN A 56 -6.38 -7.75 10.89
C ASN A 56 -7.07 -6.48 11.42
N ILE A 57 -8.24 -6.65 12.04
CA ILE A 57 -9.04 -5.57 12.64
C ILE A 57 -8.71 -5.30 14.12
N GLY A 58 -7.87 -6.14 14.75
CA GLY A 58 -7.45 -5.97 16.15
C GLY A 58 -6.28 -5.02 16.34
N ASP A 59 -5.61 -4.61 15.26
CA ASP A 59 -4.48 -3.69 15.31
C ASP A 59 -4.96 -2.22 15.38
N ARG A 60 -4.59 -1.53 16.46
CA ARG A 60 -5.01 -0.15 16.75
C ARG A 60 -4.32 0.92 15.90
N TYR A 61 -3.27 0.56 15.16
CA TYR A 61 -2.44 1.52 14.42
C TYR A 61 -2.46 1.31 12.90
N ARG A 62 -3.22 0.32 12.42
CA ARG A 62 -3.32 -0.03 10.99
C ARG A 62 -4.43 0.74 10.28
N ASN A 63 -4.79 0.25 9.09
CA ASN A 63 -5.75 0.85 8.19
C ASN A 63 -7.09 1.13 8.89
N VAL A 64 -7.53 2.38 8.78
CA VAL A 64 -8.71 2.98 9.43
C VAL A 64 -9.99 2.19 9.21
N VAL A 65 -10.16 1.54 8.04
CA VAL A 65 -11.34 0.71 7.76
C VAL A 65 -11.43 -0.44 8.76
N GLY A 66 -10.30 -1.08 9.09
CA GLY A 66 -10.25 -2.15 10.09
C GLY A 66 -10.55 -1.64 11.50
N ILE A 67 -10.01 -0.47 11.87
CA ILE A 67 -10.25 0.15 13.17
C ILE A 67 -11.73 0.48 13.35
N PHE A 68 -12.36 1.08 12.33
CA PHE A 68 -13.78 1.45 12.39
C PHE A 68 -14.70 0.23 12.42
N MET A 69 -14.41 -0.82 11.64
CA MET A 69 -15.15 -2.08 11.74
C MET A 69 -15.08 -2.64 13.17
N ASN A 70 -13.89 -2.70 13.77
CA ASN A 70 -13.73 -3.18 15.13
C ASN A 70 -14.45 -2.30 16.18
N GLN A 71 -14.43 -0.97 16.02
CA GLN A 71 -15.18 -0.06 16.90
C GLN A 71 -16.69 -0.29 16.81
N LEU A 72 -17.23 -0.42 15.59
CA LEU A 72 -18.65 -0.70 15.36
C LEU A 72 -19.07 -2.04 15.97
N MET A 73 -18.26 -3.09 15.78
CA MET A 73 -18.52 -4.42 16.36
C MET A 73 -18.56 -4.41 17.90
N GLN A 74 -17.92 -3.43 18.54
CA GLN A 74 -17.88 -3.26 19.99
C GLN A 74 -18.85 -2.19 20.52
N GLY A 75 -19.71 -1.63 19.65
CA GLY A 75 -20.62 -0.53 20.00
C GLY A 75 -19.88 0.75 20.44
N GLN A 76 -18.64 0.94 20.00
CA GLN A 76 -17.83 2.11 20.32
C GLN A 76 -18.00 3.20 19.27
N PRO A 77 -17.85 4.49 19.66
CA PRO A 77 -17.87 5.60 18.71
C PRO A 77 -16.66 5.54 17.75
N LEU A 78 -16.87 5.98 16.51
CA LEU A 78 -15.81 6.07 15.50
C LEU A 78 -14.82 7.18 15.84
N SER A 79 -13.53 6.85 15.93
CA SER A 79 -12.48 7.81 16.30
C SER A 79 -11.85 8.48 15.09
N VAL A 80 -12.06 9.79 14.92
CA VAL A 80 -11.42 10.58 13.85
C VAL A 80 -10.33 11.46 14.45
N PHE A 81 -9.10 11.30 13.96
CA PHE A 81 -7.98 12.19 14.30
C PHE A 81 -7.90 13.31 13.26
N GLY A 82 -8.05 14.56 13.70
CA GLY A 82 -8.12 15.73 12.81
C GLY A 82 -9.55 16.18 12.54
N ASP A 83 -9.78 16.78 11.38
CA ASP A 83 -11.06 17.37 10.98
C ASP A 83 -11.99 16.42 10.20
N GLY A 84 -11.51 15.24 9.83
CA GLY A 84 -12.26 14.26 9.04
C GLY A 84 -12.29 14.55 7.54
N GLN A 85 -11.64 15.61 7.07
CA GLN A 85 -11.59 15.98 5.65
C GLN A 85 -10.44 15.30 4.90
N GLN A 86 -9.62 14.50 5.60
CA GLN A 86 -8.52 13.77 4.98
C GLN A 86 -9.01 12.82 3.89
N GLN A 87 -8.31 12.83 2.76
CA GLN A 87 -8.60 11.93 1.64
C GLN A 87 -7.57 10.80 1.58
N ARG A 88 -8.04 9.62 1.18
CA ARG A 88 -7.22 8.42 0.97
C ARG A 88 -7.75 7.67 -0.25
N ALA A 89 -6.84 7.14 -1.06
CA ALA A 89 -7.17 6.14 -2.06
C ALA A 89 -7.24 4.77 -1.39
N PHE A 90 -8.41 4.15 -1.41
CA PHE A 90 -8.64 2.79 -0.92
C PHE A 90 -8.74 1.81 -2.08
N THR A 91 -8.17 0.63 -1.89
CA THR A 91 -8.23 -0.46 -2.89
C THR A 91 -8.82 -1.69 -2.21
N TYR A 92 -9.84 -2.30 -2.81
CA TYR A 92 -10.39 -3.54 -2.27
C TYR A 92 -9.47 -4.73 -2.59
N ILE A 93 -9.28 -5.63 -1.62
CA ILE A 93 -8.37 -6.77 -1.77
C ILE A 93 -8.78 -7.69 -2.92
N GLY A 94 -10.08 -7.87 -3.16
CA GLY A 94 -10.59 -8.70 -4.25
C GLY A 94 -10.26 -8.15 -5.64
N ASP A 95 -10.03 -6.84 -5.77
CA ASP A 95 -9.66 -6.23 -7.04
C ASP A 95 -8.17 -6.42 -7.34
N ILE A 96 -7.31 -6.27 -6.33
CA ILE A 96 -5.85 -6.25 -6.52
C ILE A 96 -5.19 -7.62 -6.39
N ALA A 97 -5.68 -8.49 -5.49
CA ALA A 97 -5.04 -9.78 -5.24
C ALA A 97 -4.96 -10.68 -6.48
N PRO A 98 -6.02 -10.78 -7.33
CA PRO A 98 -5.94 -11.58 -8.56
C PRO A 98 -4.95 -11.00 -9.58
N ILE A 99 -4.76 -9.68 -9.61
CA ILE A 99 -3.80 -9.02 -10.51
C ILE A 99 -2.37 -9.36 -10.09
N ILE A 100 -2.06 -9.24 -8.78
CA ILE A 100 -0.76 -9.61 -8.23
C ILE A 100 -0.47 -11.10 -8.45
N ALA A 101 -1.46 -11.97 -8.25
CA ALA A 101 -1.29 -13.40 -8.45
C ALA A 101 -0.93 -13.75 -9.90
N ARG A 102 -1.59 -13.12 -10.88
CA ARG A 102 -1.35 -13.36 -12.31
C ARG A 102 -0.06 -12.74 -12.83
N SER A 103 0.54 -11.76 -12.14
CA SER A 103 1.72 -11.05 -12.65
C SER A 103 2.95 -11.96 -12.76
N ALA A 104 3.03 -13.00 -11.94
CA ALA A 104 4.09 -14.00 -12.01
C ALA A 104 4.09 -14.80 -13.33
N GLU A 105 2.94 -14.89 -14.00
CA GLU A 105 2.73 -15.63 -15.24
C GLU A 105 2.63 -14.72 -16.46
N THR A 106 2.74 -13.40 -16.28
CA THR A 106 2.55 -12.42 -17.36
C THR A 106 3.91 -11.83 -17.75
N PRO A 107 4.49 -12.24 -18.89
CA PRO A 107 5.72 -11.65 -19.37
C PRO A 107 5.53 -10.16 -19.63
N ALA A 108 6.47 -9.34 -19.15
CA ALA A 108 6.45 -7.87 -19.27
C ALA A 108 5.28 -7.14 -18.57
N ALA A 109 4.64 -7.77 -17.58
CA ALA A 109 3.75 -7.07 -16.64
C ALA A 109 4.48 -6.05 -15.76
#